data_AF-A0A3N2DDV0-F1
#
_entry.id   AF-A0A3N2DDV0-F1
#
_cell.length_a   1.000
_cell.length_b   1.000
_cell.length_c   1.000
_cell.angle_alpha   90.00
_cell.angle_beta   90.00
_cell.angle_gamma   90.00
#
_symmetry.space_group_name_H-M   'P 1'
#
loop_
_entity.id
_entity.type
_entity.pdbx_description
1 polymer ?
#
loop_
_entity_poly.entity_id
_entity_poly.type
_entity_poly.pdbx_seq_one_letter_code
_entity_poly.pdbx_strand_id
1 'polypeptide(L)'
;MTNYEVLIGTGDNDSDSKIQISLINSQGEETALVKPTAYATPNRDNYEKGSIEICQNVPFDLEGDPCSVRIKFSGDEWRLGGIWITNQENLKTWYAIPNQMITTNDEVIELQTISSGEASESYESFTGDISTGSNGTNDKVFLKLFDGNGRSTLAQRPGAPDGALDVINDWEEGTLQAYTASALSEKIGDIEYILLSKYGSNRWTPIAVTAKGAGSVSSETRVFNKLHNLNEDENKWVFCKRKESK
;
A
#
# COMPACT_ATOMS: atom_id res chain seq x y z
N MET A 1 1.42 21.56 9.85
CA MET A 1 2.20 20.75 8.89
C MET A 1 1.87 19.32 9.21
N THR A 2 1.31 18.62 8.24
CA THR A 2 0.83 17.24 8.39
C THR A 2 1.72 16.32 7.57
N ASN A 3 2.00 15.13 8.10
CA ASN A 3 2.86 14.15 7.43
C ASN A 3 2.03 13.06 6.76
N TYR A 4 2.50 12.62 5.60
CA TYR A 4 1.87 11.58 4.81
C TYR A 4 2.81 10.38 4.61
N GLU A 5 2.23 9.18 4.62
CA GLU A 5 2.83 7.98 4.04
C GLU A 5 2.42 7.89 2.57
N VAL A 6 3.39 7.74 1.68
CA VAL A 6 3.19 7.58 0.25
C VAL A 6 3.74 6.23 -0.19
N LEU A 7 2.89 5.41 -0.81
CA LEU A 7 3.22 4.14 -1.43
C LEU A 7 3.14 4.31 -2.95
N ILE A 8 4.18 3.93 -3.68
CA ILE A 8 4.24 4.01 -5.14
C ILE A 8 4.55 2.61 -5.67
N GLY A 9 3.62 2.00 -6.39
CA GLY A 9 3.79 0.71 -7.05
C GLY A 9 4.28 0.88 -8.49
N THR A 10 5.32 0.15 -8.86
CA THR A 10 5.78 0.00 -10.24
C THR A 10 5.05 -1.18 -10.89
N GLY A 11 4.68 -1.01 -12.16
CA GLY A 11 4.05 -2.05 -12.99
C GLY A 11 5.08 -2.96 -13.65
N ASP A 12 4.79 -3.39 -14.87
CA ASP A 12 5.60 -4.37 -15.63
C ASP A 12 6.82 -3.77 -16.35
N ASN A 13 7.10 -2.47 -16.17
CA ASN A 13 8.25 -1.77 -16.75
C ASN A 13 8.94 -0.92 -15.67
N ASP A 14 10.21 -1.18 -15.45
CA ASP A 14 11.01 -0.60 -14.38
C ASP A 14 11.69 0.71 -14.79
N SER A 15 12.43 1.30 -13.85
CA SER A 15 13.26 2.45 -14.16
C SER A 15 14.38 2.61 -13.12
N ASP A 16 15.61 2.79 -13.58
CA ASP A 16 16.76 3.21 -12.75
C ASP A 16 16.81 4.73 -12.53
N SER A 17 15.80 5.46 -13.02
CA SER A 17 15.80 6.92 -13.08
C SER A 17 15.37 7.57 -11.78
N LYS A 18 15.62 8.87 -11.66
CA LYS A 18 15.19 9.63 -10.50
C LYS A 18 13.71 9.98 -10.65
N ILE A 19 12.91 9.49 -9.71
CA ILE A 19 11.53 9.89 -9.52
C ILE A 19 11.44 10.82 -8.31
N GLN A 20 10.76 11.94 -8.48
CA GLN A 20 10.40 12.87 -7.43
C GLN A 20 8.90 13.12 -7.47
N ILE A 21 8.30 13.43 -6.33
CA ILE A 21 6.88 13.73 -6.24
C ILE A 21 6.64 15.05 -5.53
N SER A 22 5.57 15.75 -5.90
CA SER A 22 4.94 16.78 -5.07
C SER A 22 3.45 16.46 -4.93
N LEU A 23 2.88 16.86 -3.80
CA LEU A 23 1.45 16.71 -3.52
C LEU A 23 0.75 18.01 -3.87
N ILE A 24 -0.42 17.91 -4.49
CA ILE A 24 -1.21 19.07 -4.95
C ILE A 24 -2.55 19.13 -4.21
N ASN A 25 -2.91 20.28 -3.65
CA ASN A 25 -4.23 20.49 -3.03
C ASN A 25 -5.30 20.86 -4.07
N SER A 26 -6.56 20.98 -3.65
CA SER A 26 -7.68 21.33 -4.53
C SER A 26 -7.59 22.72 -5.18
N GLN A 27 -6.72 23.58 -4.66
CA GLN A 27 -6.46 24.93 -5.12
C GLN A 27 -5.37 24.96 -6.20
N GLY A 28 -4.73 23.82 -6.49
CA GLY A 28 -3.61 23.70 -7.43
C GLY A 28 -2.26 24.13 -6.86
N GLU A 29 -2.18 24.33 -5.55
CA GLU A 29 -0.92 24.61 -4.85
C GLU A 29 -0.15 23.31 -4.64
N GLU A 30 1.19 23.37 -4.72
CA GLU A 30 2.05 22.19 -4.67
C GLU A 30 3.06 22.27 -3.54
N THR A 31 3.30 21.13 -2.89
CA THR A 31 4.41 20.99 -1.95
C THR A 31 5.75 20.95 -2.67
N ALA A 32 6.84 21.09 -1.91
CA ALA A 32 8.18 20.90 -2.45
C ALA A 32 8.38 19.47 -2.99
N LEU A 33 9.17 19.34 -4.07
CA LEU A 33 9.53 18.03 -4.62
C LEU A 33 10.33 17.22 -3.62
N VAL A 34 9.83 16.04 -3.28
CA VAL A 34 10.52 15.07 -2.44
C VAL A 34 10.95 13.87 -3.29
N LYS A 35 12.13 13.32 -3.01
CA LYS A 35 12.51 12.01 -3.55
C LYS A 35 11.94 10.96 -2.62
N PRO A 36 10.98 10.12 -3.06
CA PRO A 36 10.54 8.99 -2.28
C PRO A 36 11.76 8.07 -2.06
N THR A 37 12.23 7.93 -0.83
CA THR A 37 13.31 6.99 -0.49
C THR A 37 12.69 5.74 0.09
N ALA A 38 12.93 4.59 -0.55
CA ALA A 38 12.43 3.31 -0.08
C ALA A 38 12.84 3.06 1.38
N TYR A 39 11.86 2.69 2.19
CA TYR A 39 12.09 2.29 3.58
C TYR A 39 13.00 1.05 3.65
N ALA A 40 14.17 1.21 4.27
CA ALA A 40 14.93 0.15 4.94
C ALA A 40 15.65 -0.93 4.10
N THR A 41 16.11 -0.64 2.88
CA THR A 41 17.13 -1.48 2.22
C THR A 41 18.18 -0.63 1.49
N PRO A 42 19.34 -0.37 2.11
CA PRO A 42 20.50 0.14 1.40
C PRO A 42 20.82 -0.78 0.22
N ASN A 43 21.10 -0.21 -0.95
CA ASN A 43 21.49 -0.93 -2.18
C ASN A 43 20.36 -1.68 -2.91
N ARG A 44 19.09 -1.39 -2.63
CA ARG A 44 17.99 -1.83 -3.50
C ARG A 44 17.80 -0.84 -4.64
N ASP A 45 17.62 -1.34 -5.86
CA ASP A 45 17.20 -0.52 -6.99
C ASP A 45 15.76 -0.06 -6.73
N ASN A 46 15.53 1.26 -6.83
CA ASN A 46 14.19 1.80 -6.62
C ASN A 46 13.41 1.63 -7.92
N TYR A 47 12.10 1.41 -7.81
CA TYR A 47 11.21 1.36 -8.98
C TYR A 47 11.52 0.20 -9.94
N GLU A 48 12.03 -0.90 -9.40
CA GLU A 48 12.14 -2.18 -10.10
C GLU A 48 10.77 -2.67 -10.56
N LYS A 49 10.77 -3.56 -11.53
CA LYS A 49 9.56 -4.17 -12.07
C LYS A 49 8.75 -4.83 -10.96
N GLY A 50 7.46 -4.49 -10.91
CA GLY A 50 6.51 -4.94 -9.90
C GLY A 50 6.74 -4.38 -8.49
N SER A 51 7.71 -3.48 -8.28
CA SER A 51 8.08 -2.98 -6.94
C SER A 51 7.00 -2.17 -6.28
N ILE A 52 7.19 -1.93 -4.99
CA ILE A 52 6.54 -0.82 -4.31
C ILE A 52 7.53 -0.10 -3.41
N GLU A 53 7.49 1.22 -3.45
CA GLU A 53 8.27 2.14 -2.63
C GLU A 53 7.35 2.74 -1.56
N ILE A 54 7.72 2.59 -0.28
CA ILE A 54 7.00 3.06 0.90
C ILE A 54 7.84 4.20 1.46
N CYS A 55 7.24 5.39 1.50
CA CYS A 55 7.90 6.62 1.89
C CYS A 55 7.10 7.28 3.00
N GLN A 56 7.69 7.40 4.18
CA GLN A 56 7.03 8.01 5.34
C GLN A 56 7.45 9.46 5.51
N ASN A 57 6.63 10.23 6.21
CA ASN A 57 6.91 11.61 6.60
C ASN A 57 7.07 12.56 5.40
N VAL A 58 6.27 12.37 4.35
CA VAL A 58 6.16 13.34 3.26
C VAL A 58 5.39 14.55 3.79
N PRO A 59 6.01 15.74 3.89
CA PRO A 59 5.36 16.90 4.49
C PRO A 59 4.31 17.49 3.55
N PHE A 60 3.20 17.93 4.14
CA PHE A 60 2.14 18.70 3.49
C PHE A 60 1.81 19.90 4.38
N ASP A 61 2.15 21.09 3.90
CA ASP A 61 2.02 22.37 4.59
C ASP A 61 1.00 23.30 3.92
N LEU A 62 0.20 22.77 3.00
CA LEU A 62 -0.86 23.46 2.28
C LEU A 62 -2.21 23.33 2.99
N GLU A 63 -3.15 24.21 2.65
CA GLU A 63 -4.53 24.11 3.12
C GLU A 63 -5.27 22.95 2.45
N GLY A 64 -6.08 22.23 3.23
CA GLY A 64 -6.92 21.14 2.74
C GLY A 64 -6.21 19.79 2.68
N ASP A 65 -6.68 18.95 1.76
CA ASP A 65 -6.19 17.59 1.55
C ASP A 65 -5.50 17.48 0.16
N PRO A 66 -4.57 16.52 -0.03
CA PRO A 66 -4.04 16.22 -1.35
C PRO A 66 -5.15 15.67 -2.26
N CYS A 67 -5.21 16.18 -3.49
CA CYS A 67 -6.14 15.72 -4.53
C CYS A 67 -5.43 15.21 -5.79
N SER A 68 -4.14 15.51 -5.95
CA SER A 68 -3.32 15.02 -7.06
C SER A 68 -1.87 14.86 -6.63
N VAL A 69 -1.12 14.08 -7.40
CA VAL A 69 0.33 13.93 -7.26
C VAL A 69 0.99 14.32 -8.57
N ARG A 70 1.94 15.25 -8.51
CA ARG A 70 2.86 15.46 -9.63
C ARG A 70 4.03 14.49 -9.49
N ILE A 71 4.38 13.86 -10.58
CA ILE A 71 5.54 12.97 -10.71
C ILE A 71 6.51 13.64 -11.67
N LYS A 72 7.71 13.93 -11.17
CA LYS A 72 8.84 14.29 -12.02
C LYS A 72 9.72 13.07 -12.25
N PHE A 73 9.82 12.70 -13.52
CA PHE A 73 10.55 11.56 -14.02
C PHE A 73 11.71 12.04 -14.90
N SER A 74 12.82 11.31 -14.89
CA SER A 74 14.04 11.69 -15.64
C SER A 74 14.57 10.55 -16.52
N GLY A 75 13.76 9.51 -16.73
CA GLY A 75 14.09 8.37 -17.57
C GLY A 75 13.37 8.39 -18.91
N ASP A 76 13.52 7.29 -19.65
CA ASP A 76 12.89 7.13 -20.96
C ASP A 76 11.44 6.63 -20.83
N GLU A 77 11.23 5.56 -20.06
CA GLU A 77 9.92 5.01 -19.79
C GLU A 77 9.88 4.32 -18.42
N TRP A 78 8.70 4.32 -17.79
CA TRP A 78 8.43 3.63 -16.53
C TRP A 78 6.94 3.34 -16.42
N ARG A 79 6.52 2.15 -16.00
CA ARG A 79 5.10 1.88 -15.78
C ARG A 79 4.73 2.19 -14.34
N LEU A 80 3.93 3.25 -14.14
CA LEU A 80 3.30 3.54 -12.86
C LEU A 80 2.12 2.60 -12.64
N GLY A 81 2.23 1.70 -11.66
CA GLY A 81 1.18 0.76 -11.28
C GLY A 81 0.09 1.41 -10.43
N GLY A 82 0.48 1.96 -9.27
CA GLY A 82 -0.45 2.55 -8.30
C GLY A 82 0.21 3.52 -7.32
N ILE A 83 -0.59 4.37 -6.69
CA ILE A 83 -0.18 5.31 -5.65
C ILE A 83 -1.20 5.26 -4.52
N TRP A 84 -0.74 5.23 -3.28
CA TRP A 84 -1.58 5.39 -2.09
C TRP A 84 -0.94 6.42 -1.17
N ILE A 85 -1.74 7.37 -0.70
CA ILE A 85 -1.31 8.49 0.15
C ILE A 85 -2.17 8.47 1.40
N THR A 86 -1.55 8.31 2.56
CA THR A 86 -2.24 8.22 3.85
C THR A 86 -1.76 9.33 4.77
N ASN A 87 -2.70 10.14 5.25
CA ASN A 87 -2.46 11.10 6.31
C ASN A 87 -2.10 10.33 7.60
N GLN A 88 -0.91 10.56 8.16
CA GLN A 88 -0.43 9.80 9.31
C GLN A 88 -1.10 10.17 10.64
N GLU A 89 -1.83 11.29 10.69
CA GLU A 89 -2.52 11.76 11.91
C GLU A 89 -3.93 11.19 12.00
N ASN A 90 -4.68 11.20 10.88
CA ASN A 90 -6.10 10.81 10.87
C ASN A 90 -6.42 9.60 9.98
N LEU A 91 -5.40 9.01 9.36
CA LEU A 91 -5.45 7.80 8.54
C LEU A 91 -6.29 7.90 7.26
N LYS A 92 -6.84 9.07 6.94
CA LYS A 92 -7.52 9.31 5.66
C LYS A 92 -6.56 9.03 4.51
N THR A 93 -7.07 8.32 3.51
CA THR A 93 -6.26 7.74 2.45
C THR A 93 -6.86 8.02 1.09
N TRP A 94 -5.99 8.44 0.18
CA TRP A 94 -6.27 8.67 -1.22
C TRP A 94 -5.42 7.74 -2.07
N TYR A 95 -5.89 7.39 -3.25
CA TYR A 95 -5.17 6.46 -4.11
C TYR A 95 -5.45 6.69 -5.59
N ALA A 96 -4.58 6.15 -6.43
CA ALA A 96 -4.78 6.03 -7.86
C ALA A 96 -4.15 4.71 -8.34
N ILE A 97 -4.77 4.01 -9.29
CA ILE A 97 -4.20 2.81 -9.92
C ILE A 97 -4.23 3.03 -11.43
N PRO A 98 -3.37 3.93 -11.96
CA PRO A 98 -3.42 4.29 -13.37
C PRO A 98 -2.94 3.16 -14.28
N ASN A 99 -2.01 2.31 -13.81
CA ASN A 99 -1.38 1.23 -14.59
C ASN A 99 -0.88 1.70 -15.98
N GLN A 100 -0.24 2.87 -16.04
CA GLN A 100 0.09 3.57 -17.28
C GLN A 100 1.59 3.73 -17.48
N MET A 101 2.01 3.79 -18.75
CA MET A 101 3.39 4.12 -19.08
C MET A 101 3.60 5.62 -18.94
N ILE A 102 4.59 6.00 -18.15
CA ILE A 102 5.08 7.36 -17.98
C ILE A 102 6.26 7.53 -18.91
N THR A 103 6.08 8.34 -19.96
CA THR A 103 7.13 8.64 -20.96
C THR A 103 7.46 10.13 -21.00
N THR A 104 6.82 10.92 -20.15
CA THR A 104 7.10 12.35 -20.02
C THR A 104 7.78 12.60 -18.69
N ASN A 105 8.54 13.70 -18.62
CA ASN A 105 9.30 14.05 -17.42
C ASN A 105 8.43 14.69 -16.32
N ASP A 106 7.14 14.95 -16.58
CA ASP A 106 6.24 15.67 -15.69
C ASP A 106 4.80 15.21 -15.93
N GLU A 107 4.26 14.42 -15.01
CA GLU A 107 2.90 13.90 -15.06
C GLU A 107 2.12 14.27 -13.80
N VAL A 108 0.82 14.56 -13.95
CA VAL A 108 -0.08 14.82 -12.82
C VAL A 108 -1.13 13.73 -12.76
N ILE A 109 -1.22 13.05 -11.62
CA ILE A 109 -2.14 11.94 -11.38
C ILE A 109 -3.20 12.39 -10.38
N GLU A 110 -4.46 12.37 -10.81
CA GLU A 110 -5.60 12.63 -9.92
C GLU A 110 -5.81 11.50 -8.92
N LEU A 111 -6.07 11.87 -7.67
CA LEU A 111 -6.30 10.94 -6.58
C LEU A 111 -7.80 10.75 -6.32
N GLN A 112 -8.15 9.54 -5.92
CA GLN A 112 -9.49 9.14 -5.55
C GLN A 112 -9.55 8.76 -4.07
N THR A 113 -10.73 8.80 -3.48
CA THR A 113 -10.98 8.27 -2.13
C THR A 113 -11.71 6.94 -2.20
N ILE A 114 -11.48 6.07 -1.22
CA ILE A 114 -12.34 4.90 -1.04
C ILE A 114 -13.62 5.38 -0.36
N SER A 115 -14.77 5.03 -0.96
CA SER A 115 -16.07 5.19 -0.34
C SER A 115 -16.95 4.04 -0.78
N SER A 116 -17.09 3.03 0.07
CA SER A 116 -17.93 1.85 -0.19
C SER A 116 -19.13 1.74 0.76
N GLY A 117 -19.34 2.73 1.63
CA GLY A 117 -20.61 2.94 2.34
C GLY A 117 -20.77 2.18 3.66
N GLU A 118 -21.62 2.78 4.48
CA GLU A 118 -22.05 2.49 5.86
C GLU A 118 -21.01 2.55 6.99
N ALA A 119 -21.44 3.17 8.09
CA ALA A 119 -20.69 3.22 9.33
C ALA A 119 -20.70 1.84 9.97
N SER A 120 -19.52 1.22 10.05
CA SER A 120 -19.32 -0.07 10.69
C SER A 120 -18.83 0.08 12.12
N GLU A 121 -18.68 -1.06 12.82
CA GLU A 121 -17.81 -1.14 13.99
C GLU A 121 -16.41 -0.63 13.65
N SER A 122 -15.72 -0.09 14.66
CA SER A 122 -14.36 0.44 14.52
C SER A 122 -13.40 -0.24 15.49
N TYR A 123 -12.21 -0.57 14.99
CA TYR A 123 -11.23 -1.40 15.67
C TYR A 123 -9.87 -0.71 15.74
N GLU A 124 -9.15 -0.96 16.82
CA GLU A 124 -7.78 -0.49 17.04
C GLU A 124 -6.74 -1.48 16.48
N SER A 125 -7.16 -2.72 16.24
CA SER A 125 -6.31 -3.73 15.63
C SER A 125 -7.14 -4.75 14.87
N PHE A 126 -6.46 -5.47 13.99
CA PHE A 126 -7.04 -6.48 13.11
C PHE A 126 -6.16 -7.73 13.14
N THR A 127 -6.80 -8.87 12.98
CA THR A 127 -6.10 -10.15 12.76
C THR A 127 -6.59 -10.77 11.48
N GLY A 128 -5.77 -11.62 10.88
CA GLY A 128 -6.13 -12.32 9.65
C GLY A 128 -5.10 -13.34 9.27
N ASP A 129 -5.33 -13.95 8.13
CA ASP A 129 -4.48 -14.97 7.57
C ASP A 129 -4.24 -14.71 6.08
N ILE A 130 -3.03 -15.03 5.62
CA ILE A 130 -2.68 -15.02 4.20
C ILE A 130 -2.11 -16.39 3.85
N SER A 131 -2.70 -17.05 2.86
CA SER A 131 -2.19 -18.31 2.32
C SER A 131 -1.28 -18.05 1.13
N THR A 132 -0.12 -18.70 1.09
CA THR A 132 0.75 -18.76 -0.09
C THR A 132 0.35 -19.95 -0.98
N GLY A 133 0.45 -19.77 -2.30
CA GLY A 133 0.22 -20.81 -3.29
C GLY A 133 1.47 -21.64 -3.55
N SER A 134 1.74 -21.91 -4.83
CA SER A 134 2.90 -22.66 -5.35
C SER A 134 4.26 -22.00 -5.11
N ASN A 135 4.28 -20.76 -4.60
CA ASN A 135 5.51 -20.07 -4.25
C ASN A 135 5.33 -19.30 -2.93
N GLY A 136 6.22 -19.59 -1.99
CA GLY A 136 6.47 -18.80 -0.79
C GLY A 136 7.47 -17.67 -1.02
N THR A 137 7.76 -16.85 -0.01
CA THR A 137 8.81 -15.81 -0.08
C THR A 137 9.49 -15.57 1.26
N ASN A 138 10.79 -15.34 1.23
CA ASN A 138 11.56 -14.80 2.36
C ASN A 138 11.85 -13.30 2.19
N ASP A 139 11.06 -12.62 1.36
CA ASP A 139 11.13 -11.18 1.22
C ASP A 139 10.36 -10.49 2.36
N LYS A 140 10.65 -9.20 2.55
CA LYS A 140 9.90 -8.37 3.49
C LYS A 140 8.50 -8.11 2.92
N VAL A 141 7.46 -8.65 3.56
CA VAL A 141 6.06 -8.39 3.19
C VAL A 141 5.46 -7.37 4.15
N PHE A 142 4.74 -6.41 3.59
CA PHE A 142 3.98 -5.38 4.26
C PHE A 142 2.50 -5.53 3.90
N LEU A 143 1.67 -5.07 4.81
CA LEU A 143 0.22 -5.10 4.75
C LEU A 143 -0.30 -3.70 5.06
N LYS A 144 -1.31 -3.27 4.30
CA LYS A 144 -2.07 -2.06 4.56
C LYS A 144 -3.55 -2.38 4.42
N LEU A 145 -4.34 -2.04 5.43
CA LEU A 145 -5.76 -2.37 5.52
C LEU A 145 -6.57 -1.10 5.34
N PHE A 146 -7.61 -1.12 4.50
CA PHE A 146 -8.45 0.04 4.19
C PHE A 146 -9.90 -0.25 4.56
N ASP A 147 -10.54 0.70 5.24
CA ASP A 147 -11.98 0.63 5.48
C ASP A 147 -12.81 1.24 4.34
N GLY A 148 -14.12 1.03 4.41
CA GLY A 148 -15.07 1.58 3.44
C GLY A 148 -15.27 3.11 3.52
N ASN A 149 -14.64 3.79 4.48
CA ASN A 149 -14.73 5.24 4.68
C ASN A 149 -13.46 5.99 4.22
N GLY A 150 -12.55 5.29 3.53
CA GLY A 150 -11.33 5.91 3.02
C GLY A 150 -10.29 6.17 4.09
N ARG A 151 -10.29 5.38 5.18
CA ARG A 151 -9.17 5.32 6.12
C ARG A 151 -8.34 4.06 5.89
N SER A 152 -7.07 4.11 6.22
CA SER A 152 -6.23 2.92 6.21
C SER A 152 -5.19 2.90 7.31
N THR A 153 -4.76 1.70 7.71
CA THR A 153 -3.57 1.55 8.55
C THR A 153 -2.37 2.15 7.81
N LEU A 154 -1.27 2.47 8.51
CA LEU A 154 0.01 2.61 7.80
C LEU A 154 0.47 1.26 7.25
N ALA A 155 1.43 1.27 6.33
CA ALA A 155 2.04 0.04 5.85
C ALA A 155 2.82 -0.63 7.00
N GLN A 156 2.37 -1.82 7.39
CA GLN A 156 2.90 -2.56 8.53
C GLN A 156 3.49 -3.88 8.09
N ARG A 157 4.47 -4.39 8.83
CA ARG A 157 4.96 -5.76 8.60
C ARG A 157 4.24 -6.73 9.53
N PRO A 158 3.51 -7.71 9.00
CA PRO A 158 2.95 -8.80 9.78
C PRO A 158 3.98 -9.44 10.72
N GLY A 159 3.70 -9.49 12.02
CA GLY A 159 4.54 -10.20 13.00
C GLY A 159 5.83 -9.49 13.42
N ALA A 160 6.16 -8.32 12.85
CA ALA A 160 7.25 -7.50 13.35
C ALA A 160 6.75 -6.64 14.53
N PRO A 161 7.48 -6.56 15.67
CA PRO A 161 7.20 -5.54 16.67
C PRO A 161 7.32 -4.14 16.05
N ASP A 162 6.55 -3.17 16.54
CA ASP A 162 6.59 -1.78 16.07
C ASP A 162 8.05 -1.28 16.02
N GLY A 163 8.52 -0.89 14.82
CA GLY A 163 9.88 -0.41 14.61
C GLY A 163 10.96 -1.48 14.33
N ALA A 164 10.62 -2.78 14.24
CA ALA A 164 11.57 -3.82 13.85
C ALA A 164 11.74 -3.89 12.32
N LEU A 165 12.86 -3.34 11.85
CA LEU A 165 13.16 -3.04 10.44
C LEU A 165 13.63 -4.23 9.60
N ASP A 166 13.92 -5.38 10.21
CA ASP A 166 14.64 -6.51 9.57
C ASP A 166 14.07 -7.90 9.85
N VAL A 167 12.86 -8.00 10.43
CA VAL A 167 12.20 -9.31 10.51
C VAL A 167 11.77 -9.71 9.09
N ILE A 168 12.48 -10.68 8.53
CA ILE A 168 12.02 -11.50 7.41
C ILE A 168 11.15 -12.58 8.03
N ASN A 169 9.89 -12.66 7.63
CA ASN A 169 9.11 -13.87 7.82
C ASN A 169 9.42 -14.75 6.61
N ASP A 170 9.79 -16.01 6.83
CA ASP A 170 9.81 -17.00 5.75
C ASP A 170 8.37 -17.45 5.51
N TRP A 171 7.74 -16.88 4.48
CA TRP A 171 6.43 -17.31 4.03
C TRP A 171 6.62 -18.55 3.19
N GLU A 172 6.65 -19.74 3.79
CA GLU A 172 6.87 -20.99 3.07
C GLU A 172 5.75 -21.26 2.03
N GLU A 173 6.06 -22.02 0.98
CA GLU A 173 5.08 -22.46 -0.03
C GLU A 173 3.92 -23.24 0.59
N GLY A 174 2.69 -22.97 0.15
CA GLY A 174 1.50 -23.71 0.60
C GLY A 174 1.15 -23.53 2.07
N THR A 175 1.68 -22.50 2.74
CA THR A 175 1.46 -22.25 4.17
C THR A 175 0.45 -21.14 4.42
N LEU A 176 -0.13 -21.18 5.62
CA LEU A 176 -0.99 -20.13 6.16
C LEU A 176 -0.17 -19.26 7.11
N GLN A 177 -0.10 -17.98 6.82
CA GLN A 177 0.63 -16.99 7.62
C GLN A 177 -0.38 -16.09 8.33
N ALA A 178 -0.48 -16.26 9.65
CA ALA A 178 -1.30 -15.41 10.50
C ALA A 178 -0.63 -14.04 10.69
N TYR A 179 -1.44 -13.00 10.81
CA TYR A 179 -0.95 -11.65 11.08
C TYR A 179 -1.81 -10.90 12.08
N THR A 180 -1.19 -9.90 12.69
CA THR A 180 -1.85 -8.84 13.44
C THR A 180 -1.42 -7.50 12.86
N ALA A 181 -2.36 -6.59 12.67
CA ALA A 181 -2.15 -5.22 12.21
C ALA A 181 -2.78 -4.24 13.19
N SER A 182 -2.16 -3.08 13.38
CA SER A 182 -2.62 -2.03 14.28
C SER A 182 -3.19 -0.86 13.48
N ALA A 183 -4.31 -0.31 13.93
CA ALA A 183 -4.82 0.98 13.44
C ALA A 183 -4.13 2.17 14.14
N LEU A 184 -3.03 1.92 14.86
CA LEU A 184 -2.35 2.87 15.73
C LEU A 184 -3.31 3.37 16.83
N SER A 185 -3.29 4.66 17.15
CA SER A 185 -4.18 5.27 18.15
C SER A 185 -5.60 5.55 17.63
N GLU A 186 -5.83 5.37 16.33
CA GLU A 186 -7.10 5.66 15.68
C GLU A 186 -7.91 4.38 15.48
N LYS A 187 -9.25 4.51 15.51
CA LYS A 187 -10.13 3.39 15.16
C LYS A 187 -10.46 3.45 13.68
N ILE A 188 -10.29 2.31 13.00
CA ILE A 188 -10.63 2.11 11.58
C ILE A 188 -11.84 1.18 11.48
N GLY A 189 -12.70 1.41 10.49
CA GLY A 189 -13.89 0.60 10.27
C GLY A 189 -13.61 -0.83 9.79
N ASP A 190 -14.64 -1.47 9.28
CA ASP A 190 -14.57 -2.77 8.64
C ASP A 190 -13.69 -2.70 7.39
N ILE A 191 -12.76 -3.64 7.27
CA ILE A 191 -11.82 -3.68 6.16
C ILE A 191 -12.53 -4.10 4.88
N GLU A 192 -12.45 -3.23 3.87
CA GLU A 192 -13.01 -3.41 2.53
C GLU A 192 -11.92 -3.65 1.49
N TYR A 193 -10.69 -3.18 1.74
CA TYR A 193 -9.55 -3.44 0.86
C TYR A 193 -8.29 -3.79 1.64
N ILE A 194 -7.41 -4.55 0.99
CA ILE A 194 -6.10 -4.93 1.52
C ILE A 194 -5.07 -4.72 0.43
N LEU A 195 -4.01 -3.99 0.75
CA LEU A 195 -2.80 -3.91 -0.07
C LEU A 195 -1.72 -4.75 0.59
N LEU A 196 -1.23 -5.74 -0.15
CA LEU A 196 -0.02 -6.48 0.16
C LEU A 196 1.13 -5.92 -0.64
N SER A 197 2.29 -5.79 -0.01
CA SER A 197 3.45 -5.08 -0.57
C SER A 197 4.72 -5.83 -0.20
N LYS A 198 5.44 -6.39 -1.16
CA LYS A 198 6.64 -7.20 -0.97
C LYS A 198 7.89 -6.45 -1.42
N TYR A 199 8.96 -6.59 -0.63
CA TYR A 199 10.26 -5.98 -0.85
C TYR A 199 11.30 -7.07 -1.06
N GLY A 200 11.63 -7.31 -2.34
CA GLY A 200 12.59 -8.31 -2.78
C GLY A 200 12.18 -8.96 -4.09
N SER A 201 13.03 -9.84 -4.59
CA SER A 201 12.93 -10.44 -5.94
C SER A 201 12.37 -11.85 -5.95
N ASN A 202 12.13 -12.47 -4.79
CA ASN A 202 11.62 -13.83 -4.74
C ASN A 202 10.19 -13.89 -5.28
N ARG A 203 9.85 -14.98 -5.96
CA ARG A 203 8.48 -15.23 -6.39
C ARG A 203 7.58 -15.33 -5.17
N TRP A 204 6.33 -14.92 -5.31
CA TRP A 204 5.32 -15.19 -4.28
C TRP A 204 3.93 -15.13 -4.89
N THR A 205 2.99 -15.89 -4.34
CA THR A 205 1.61 -15.88 -4.82
C THR A 205 0.67 -16.00 -3.63
N PRO A 206 0.17 -14.88 -3.06
CA PRO A 206 -0.89 -14.97 -2.06
C PRO A 206 -2.14 -15.52 -2.75
N ILE A 207 -2.80 -16.54 -2.22
CA ILE A 207 -3.99 -17.17 -2.84
C ILE A 207 -5.28 -16.92 -2.06
N ALA A 208 -5.17 -16.72 -0.75
CA ALA A 208 -6.29 -16.35 0.11
C ALA A 208 -5.79 -15.29 1.08
N VAL A 209 -6.61 -14.27 1.32
CA VAL A 209 -6.33 -13.17 2.23
C VAL A 209 -7.59 -12.94 3.04
N THR A 210 -7.46 -12.91 4.37
CA THR A 210 -8.56 -12.68 5.30
C THR A 210 -8.25 -11.60 6.30
N ALA A 211 -9.27 -10.96 6.84
CA ALA A 211 -9.15 -10.00 7.94
C ALA A 211 -10.40 -9.99 8.82
N LYS A 212 -10.22 -9.68 10.11
CA LYS A 212 -11.28 -9.40 11.08
C LYS A 212 -10.79 -8.40 12.12
N GLY A 213 -11.71 -7.65 12.73
CA GLY A 213 -11.40 -6.83 13.90
C GLY A 213 -10.83 -7.69 15.04
N ALA A 214 -9.79 -7.23 15.72
CA ALA A 214 -9.27 -7.90 16.90
C ALA A 214 -10.07 -7.50 18.14
N GLY A 215 -10.33 -8.46 19.03
CA GLY A 215 -11.10 -8.22 20.26
C GLY A 215 -12.59 -7.92 20.04
N SER A 216 -13.09 -8.09 18.82
CA SER A 216 -14.51 -7.87 18.46
C SER A 216 -15.43 -8.94 19.02
N VAL A 217 -16.69 -8.58 19.30
CA VAL A 217 -17.77 -9.52 19.65
C VAL A 217 -18.23 -10.29 18.41
N SER A 218 -18.14 -9.66 17.23
CA SER A 218 -18.32 -10.31 15.93
C SER A 218 -17.10 -11.17 15.57
N SER A 219 -17.33 -12.42 15.18
CA SER A 219 -16.30 -13.35 14.71
C SER A 219 -16.16 -13.38 13.19
N GLU A 220 -16.85 -12.48 12.47
CA GLU A 220 -16.91 -12.52 11.02
C GLU A 220 -15.52 -12.30 10.41
N THR A 221 -14.98 -13.37 9.83
CA THR A 221 -13.75 -13.33 9.07
C THR A 221 -14.09 -12.97 7.63
N ARG A 222 -13.59 -11.83 7.18
CA ARG A 222 -13.78 -11.36 5.81
C ARG A 222 -12.75 -11.99 4.90
N VAL A 223 -13.17 -12.31 3.68
CA VAL A 223 -12.32 -12.89 2.63
C VAL A 223 -12.16 -11.85 1.53
N PHE A 224 -10.96 -11.75 0.97
CA PHE A 224 -10.64 -10.75 -0.05
C PHE A 224 -10.27 -11.40 -1.38
N ASN A 225 -10.79 -10.84 -2.47
CA ASN A 225 -10.45 -11.19 -3.83
C ASN A 225 -9.43 -10.19 -4.38
N LYS A 226 -8.47 -10.67 -5.15
CA LYS A 226 -7.49 -9.81 -5.83
C LYS A 226 -8.18 -9.00 -6.93
N LEU A 227 -7.76 -7.76 -7.11
CA LEU A 227 -8.32 -6.85 -8.11
C LEU A 227 -7.62 -6.92 -9.47
N HIS A 228 -6.48 -7.60 -9.54
CA HIS A 228 -5.74 -7.82 -10.77
C HIS A 228 -5.18 -9.24 -10.82
N ASN A 229 -4.89 -9.70 -12.03
CA ASN A 229 -4.23 -10.98 -12.22
C ASN A 229 -2.82 -10.91 -11.64
N LEU A 230 -2.38 -12.05 -11.12
CA LEU A 230 -1.04 -12.22 -10.59
C LEU A 230 -0.17 -12.90 -11.64
N ASN A 231 1.05 -12.40 -11.84
CA ASN A 231 2.12 -13.06 -12.60
C ASN A 231 3.29 -13.37 -11.65
N GLU A 232 3.78 -14.60 -11.67
CA GLU A 232 4.72 -15.07 -10.64
C GLU A 232 5.99 -14.20 -10.51
N ASP A 233 6.38 -13.51 -11.57
CA ASP A 233 7.60 -12.69 -11.64
C ASP A 233 7.39 -11.20 -11.27
N GLU A 234 6.15 -10.67 -11.17
CA GLU A 234 5.92 -9.21 -11.00
C GLU A 234 4.96 -8.82 -9.86
N ASN A 235 4.53 -9.78 -9.03
CA ASN A 235 3.56 -9.53 -7.96
C ASN A 235 4.10 -8.81 -6.72
N LYS A 236 5.04 -7.85 -6.78
CA LYS A 236 5.53 -7.24 -5.51
C LYS A 236 4.52 -6.30 -4.86
N TRP A 237 3.35 -6.06 -5.46
CA TRP A 237 2.18 -5.57 -4.74
C TRP A 237 0.90 -6.27 -5.22
N VAL A 238 -0.07 -6.45 -4.31
CA VAL A 238 -1.36 -7.09 -4.59
C VAL A 238 -2.46 -6.31 -3.90
N PHE A 239 -3.36 -5.73 -4.68
CA PHE A 239 -4.52 -5.02 -4.14
C PHE A 239 -5.76 -5.91 -4.18
N CYS A 240 -6.40 -6.08 -3.03
CA CYS A 240 -7.54 -6.96 -2.83
C CYS A 240 -8.75 -6.17 -2.35
N LYS A 241 -9.95 -6.60 -2.75
CA LYS A 241 -11.25 -6.09 -2.31
C LYS A 241 -12.02 -7.18 -1.58
N ARG A 242 -12.79 -6.81 -0.56
CA ARG A 242 -13.69 -7.71 0.17
C ARG A 242 -14.60 -8.46 -0.81
N LYS A 243 -14.70 -9.77 -0.62
CA LYS A 243 -15.65 -10.62 -1.32
C LYS A 243 -17.03 -10.39 -0.74
N GLU A 244 -17.98 -10.03 -1.59
CA GLU A 244 -19.38 -9.92 -1.19
C GLU A 244 -19.92 -11.30 -0.76
N SER A 245 -20.59 -11.34 0.40
CA SER A 245 -21.31 -12.52 0.86
C SER A 245 -22.46 -12.80 -0.11
N LYS A 246 -22.51 -14.02 -0.67
CA LYS A 246 -23.64 -14.49 -1.50
C LYS A 246 -24.79 -14.97 -0.65
#